data_AF-A0A1I4YK05-F1
#
_entry.id   AF-A0A1I4YK05-F1
#
_cell.length_a   1.000
_cell.length_b   1.000
_cell.length_c   1.000
_cell.angle_alpha   90.00
_cell.angle_beta   90.00
_cell.angle_gamma   90.00
#
_symmetry.space_group_name_H-M   'P 1'
#
loop_
_entity.id
_entity.type
_entity.pdbx_description
1 polymer ?
#
loop_
_entity_poly.entity_id
_entity_poly.type
_entity_poly.pdbx_seq_one_letter_code
_entity_poly.pdbx_strand_id
1 'polypeptide(L)' 'MGIITDLFFAIGDICKWTFEHLLSPLGVIFGWTFTFIGIGLLGWWLKNLASFGNDNEKKYDGI' A
#
# COMPACT_ATOMS: atom_id res chain seq x y z
N MET A 1 -21.32 3.13 -39.54
CA MET A 1 -21.27 2.24 -38.37
C MET A 1 -22.58 2.39 -37.61
N GLY A 2 -23.16 1.30 -37.10
CA GLY A 2 -24.52 1.31 -36.53
C GLY A 2 -24.58 1.85 -35.10
N ILE A 3 -25.78 2.18 -34.64
CA ILE A 3 -26.08 2.70 -33.29
C ILE A 3 -25.54 1.78 -32.19
N ILE A 4 -25.59 0.47 -32.40
CA ILE A 4 -25.09 -0.53 -31.46
C ILE A 4 -23.57 -0.38 -31.26
N THR A 5 -22.82 -0.14 -32.35
CA THR A 5 -21.36 0.00 -32.30
C THR A 5 -20.95 1.27 -31.54
N ASP A 6 -21.70 2.36 -31.75
CA ASP A 6 -21.49 3.64 -31.07
C ASP A 6 -21.75 3.56 -29.56
N LEU A 7 -22.78 2.81 -29.15
CA LEU A 7 -23.07 2.53 -27.75
C LEU A 7 -21.92 1.80 -27.04
N PHE A 8 -21.30 0.80 -27.70
CA PHE A 8 -20.15 0.10 -27.14
C PHE A 8 -18.91 1.00 -27.00
N PHE A 9 -18.68 1.92 -27.95
CA PHE A 9 -17.61 2.90 -27.82
C PHE A 9 -17.85 3.87 -26.65
N ALA A 10 -19.08 4.37 -26.50
CA ALA A 10 -19.44 5.26 -25.39
C ALA A 10 -19.27 4.58 -24.02
N ILE A 11 -19.66 3.31 -23.89
CA ILE A 11 -19.43 2.53 -22.67
C ILE A 11 -17.93 2.34 -22.42
N GLY A 12 -17.16 2.03 -23.47
CA GLY A 12 -15.71 1.91 -23.39
C GLY A 12 -15.03 3.19 -22.91
N ASP A 13 -15.46 4.35 -23.39
CA ASP A 13 -14.95 5.65 -22.97
C ASP A 13 -15.27 5.96 -21.51
N ILE A 14 -16.47 5.61 -21.04
CA ILE A 14 -16.84 5.76 -19.62
C ILE A 14 -15.95 4.86 -18.74
N CYS A 15 -15.72 3.61 -19.16
CA CYS A 15 -14.84 2.69 -18.44
C CYS A 15 -13.40 3.23 -18.40
N LYS A 16 -12.89 3.74 -19.52
CA LYS A 16 -11.55 4.34 -19.60
C LYS A 16 -11.42 5.55 -18.69
N TRP A 17 -12.39 6.46 -18.73
CA TRP A 17 -12.42 7.64 -17.86
C TRP A 17 -12.44 7.25 -16.39
N THR A 18 -13.27 6.28 -16.01
CA THR A 18 -13.37 5.77 -14.64
C THR A 18 -12.04 5.16 -14.17
N PHE A 19 -11.35 4.42 -15.03
CA PHE A 19 -10.06 3.84 -14.69
C PHE A 19 -8.98 4.92 -14.48
N GLU A 20 -8.91 5.90 -15.39
CA GLU A 20 -7.91 6.97 -15.36
C GLU A 20 -8.13 7.96 -14.21
N HIS A 21 -9.37 8.31 -13.89
CA HIS A 21 -9.69 9.39 -12.94
C HIS A 21 -10.08 8.90 -11.55
N LEU A 22 -10.53 7.65 -11.38
CA LEU A 22 -10.89 7.10 -10.07
C LEU A 22 -9.91 6.01 -9.65
N LEU A 23 -9.78 4.94 -10.45
CA LEU A 23 -9.08 3.74 -9.99
C LEU A 23 -7.56 3.97 -9.89
N SER A 24 -6.94 4.60 -10.89
CA SER A 24 -5.51 4.86 -10.90
C SER A 24 -5.06 5.79 -9.76
N PRO A 25 -5.71 6.95 -9.50
CA PRO A 25 -5.35 7.82 -8.38
C PRO A 25 -5.56 7.15 -7.02
N LEU A 26 -6.67 6.41 -6.83
CA LEU A 26 -6.91 5.65 -5.61
C LEU A 26 -5.80 4.61 -5.38
N GLY A 27 -5.42 3.86 -6.43
CA GLY A 27 -4.35 2.88 -6.36
C GLY A 27 -3.02 3.49 -5.89
N VAL A 28 -2.66 4.66 -6.40
CA VAL A 28 -1.45 5.39 -5.97
C VAL A 28 -1.54 5.80 -4.50
N ILE A 29 -2.65 6.40 -4.07
CA ILE A 29 -2.85 6.86 -2.68
C ILE A 29 -2.78 5.68 -1.71
N PHE A 30 -3.49 4.59 -2.00
CA PHE A 30 -3.47 3.39 -1.16
C PHE A 30 -2.09 2.74 -1.16
N GLY A 31 -1.40 2.69 -2.31
CA GLY A 31 -0.03 2.17 -2.40
C GLY A 31 0.94 2.89 -1.47
N TRP A 32 0.93 4.22 -1.47
CA TRP A 32 1.74 5.02 -0.53
C TRP A 32 1.34 4.80 0.92
N THR A 33 0.03 4.77 1.20
CA THR A 33 -0.49 4.54 2.56
C THR A 33 0.00 3.21 3.12
N PHE A 34 -0.14 2.11 2.36
CA PHE A 34 0.35 0.80 2.78
C PHE A 34 1.87 0.76 2.92
N THR A 35 2.60 1.49 2.09
CA THR A 35 4.06 1.59 2.19
C THR A 35 4.47 2.23 3.52
N PHE A 36 3.86 3.36 3.89
CA PHE A 36 4.14 4.01 5.18
C PHE A 36 3.77 3.14 6.38
N ILE A 37 2.63 2.44 6.31
CA ILE A 37 2.22 1.49 7.34
C ILE A 37 3.24 0.36 7.47
N GLY A 38 3.69 -0.22 6.34
CA GLY A 38 4.69 -1.28 6.31
C GLY A 38 6.02 -0.84 6.92
N ILE A 39 6.51 0.35 6.56
CA ILE A 39 7.74 0.91 7.15
C ILE A 39 7.57 1.13 8.66
N GLY A 40 6.43 1.65 9.11
CA GLY A 40 6.14 1.84 10.53
C GLY A 40 6.13 0.53 11.31
N LEU A 41 5.50 -0.51 10.78
CA LEU A 41 5.48 -1.85 11.38
C LEU A 41 6.87 -2.49 11.41
N LEU A 42 7.66 -2.34 10.34
CA LEU A 42 9.05 -2.78 10.30
C LEU A 42 9.91 -2.06 11.34
N GLY A 43 9.75 -0.73 11.47
CA GLY A 43 10.43 0.04 12.51
C GLY A 43 10.06 -0.40 13.93
N TRP A 44 8.77 -0.65 14.17
CA TRP A 44 8.29 -1.21 15.44
C TRP A 44 8.88 -2.60 15.71
N TRP A 45 8.92 -3.47 14.69
CA TRP A 45 9.49 -4.81 14.81
C TRP A 45 10.99 -4.77 15.10
N LEU A 46 11.75 -3.93 14.40
CA LEU A 46 13.18 -3.73 14.65
C LEU A 46 13.44 -3.18 16.07
N LYS A 47 12.60 -2.26 16.55
CA LYS A 47 12.69 -1.75 17.93
C LYS A 47 12.49 -2.89 18.95
N ASN A 48 11.52 -3.77 18.71
CA ASN A 48 11.30 -4.92 19.59
C ASN A 48 12.50 -5.86 19.57
N LEU A 49 13.05 -6.18 18.39
CA LEU A 49 14.26 -7.00 18.29
C LEU A 49 15.46 -6.40 19.05
N ALA A 50 15.66 -5.08 18.91
CA ALA A 50 16.72 -4.39 19.64
C ALA A 50 16.51 -4.44 21.17
N SER A 51 15.26 -4.32 21.64
CA SER A 51 14.94 -4.48 23.06
C SER A 51 15.23 -5.90 23.54
N PHE A 52 14.81 -6.93 22.78
CA PHE A 52 15.08 -8.32 23.11
C PHE A 52 16.58 -8.63 23.18
N GLY A 53 17.39 -8.06 22.29
CA GLY A 53 18.85 -8.20 22.33
C GLY A 53 19.46 -7.56 23.58
N ASN A 54 19.09 -6.31 23.85
CA ASN A 54 19.62 -5.53 24.98
C ASN A 54 19.20 -6.10 26.35
N ASP A 55 17.96 -6.60 26.46
CA ASP A 55 17.44 -7.20 27.70
C ASP A 55 18.08 -8.56 28.01
N ASN A 56 18.60 -9.25 26.99
CA ASN A 56 19.34 -10.50 27.17
C ASN A 56 20.83 -10.25 27.47
N GLU A 57 21.45 -9.22 26.89
CA GLU A 57 22.84 -8.84 27.19
C GLU A 57 22.98 -8.28 28.61
N LYS A 58 22.03 -7.45 29.06
CA LYS A 58 22.03 -6.90 30.44
C LYS A 58 21.85 -7.96 31.54
N LYS A 59 21.40 -9.17 31.20
CA LYS A 59 21.30 -10.29 32.14
C LYS A 59 22.60 -11.07 32.31
N TYR A 60 23.62 -10.85 31.48
CA TYR A 60 24.90 -11.57 31.56
C TYR A 60 25.97 -10.85 32.40
N ASP A 61 25.82 -9.55 32.66
CA ASP A 61 26.79 -8.72 33.41
C ASP A 61 26.54 -8.65 34.93
N GLY A 62 25.81 -9.61 35.49
CA GLY A 62 25.55 -9.65 36.93
C GLY A 62 25.38 -11.06 37.47
N ILE A 63 26.50 -11.66 37.89
CA ILE A 63 26.61 -12.85 38.77
C ILE A 63 26.26 -14.19 38.11
#